data_AF-A0A1Z9U0N0-F1
#
_entry.id   AF-A0A1Z9U0N0-F1
#
_cell.length_a   1.000
_cell.length_b   1.000
_cell.length_c   1.000
_cell.angle_alpha   90.00
_cell.angle_beta   90.00
_cell.angle_gamma   90.00
#
_symmetry.space_group_name_H-M   'P 1'
#
loop_
_entity.id
_entity.type
_entity.pdbx_description
1 polymer ?
#
loop_
_entity_poly.entity_id
_entity_poly.type
_entity_poly.pdbx_seq_one_letter_code
_entity_poly.pdbx_strand_id
1 'polypeptide(L)'
;MANYTGANVITTSDVLKYQPDAFDFGISTTATETTNFLLQTTNDILRQLRVEWWSVYKQNVYTDITVLNTAEMDNTKVNLDQFERAGVYLFLGRFYLPALTKFRPETEKDRFERMAEYYMSEYNKEFRSILEDGVEYDATADGTIQVSEREPLHGYRRLTR
;
A
#
# COMPACT_ATOMS: atom_id res chain seq x y z
N MET A 1 1.36 -15.93 9.42
CA MET A 1 -0.05 -15.68 9.74
C MET A 1 -0.41 -14.42 8.98
N ALA A 2 -1.32 -14.48 8.02
CA ALA A 2 -1.72 -13.31 7.25
C ALA A 2 -2.58 -12.39 8.14
N ASN A 3 -2.20 -11.12 8.26
CA ASN A 3 -2.98 -10.12 8.97
C ASN A 3 -4.18 -9.67 8.13
N TYR A 4 -5.28 -10.42 8.22
CA TYR A 4 -6.59 -10.03 7.67
C TYR A 4 -7.30 -8.96 8.52
N THR A 5 -6.80 -8.70 9.73
CA THR A 5 -7.45 -7.83 10.74
C THR A 5 -6.58 -6.65 11.19
N GLY A 6 -5.46 -6.38 10.51
CA GLY A 6 -4.55 -5.29 10.88
C GLY A 6 -5.24 -3.93 10.78
N ALA A 7 -5.16 -3.11 11.83
CA ALA A 7 -5.68 -1.74 11.79
C ALA A 7 -4.84 -0.82 10.88
N ASN A 8 -3.55 -1.12 10.74
CA ASN A 8 -2.60 -0.41 9.88
C ASN A 8 -1.77 -1.40 9.07
N VAL A 9 -1.40 -1.02 7.85
CA VAL A 9 -0.48 -1.78 6.96
C VAL A 9 0.94 -1.83 7.53
N ILE A 10 1.34 -0.80 8.29
CA ILE A 10 2.66 -0.67 8.88
C ILE A 10 2.60 -0.10 10.29
N THR A 11 3.68 -0.31 11.04
CA THR A 11 3.93 0.28 12.35
C THR A 11 5.18 1.17 12.32
N THR A 12 5.40 1.95 13.39
CA THR A 12 6.63 2.76 13.52
C THR A 12 7.90 1.92 13.57
N SER A 13 7.84 0.68 14.08
CA SER A 13 8.98 -0.25 14.03
C SER A 13 9.34 -0.66 12.61
N ASP A 14 8.37 -0.77 11.70
CA ASP A 14 8.63 -1.11 10.31
C ASP A 14 9.33 0.04 9.59
N VAL A 15 8.92 1.28 9.86
CA VAL A 15 9.58 2.49 9.35
C VAL A 15 11.05 2.54 9.80
N LEU A 16 11.33 2.22 11.07
CA LEU A 16 12.69 2.20 11.63
C LEU A 16 13.61 1.14 10.98
N LYS A 17 13.06 0.07 10.39
CA LYS A 17 13.87 -0.91 9.63
C LYS A 17 14.46 -0.29 8.37
N TYR A 18 13.77 0.69 7.76
CA TYR A 18 14.18 1.31 6.49
C TYR A 18 14.90 2.65 6.70
N GLN A 19 14.45 3.45 7.67
CA GLN A 19 15.08 4.71 8.04
C GLN A 19 15.23 4.76 9.57
N PRO A 20 16.36 4.29 10.13
CA PRO A 20 16.54 4.13 11.58
C PRO A 20 16.48 5.41 12.41
N ASP A 21 16.81 6.55 11.81
CA ASP A 21 16.81 7.87 12.45
C ASP A 21 15.52 8.66 12.16
N ALA A 22 14.50 8.04 11.54
CA ALA A 22 13.31 8.74 11.06
C ALA A 22 12.68 9.65 12.12
N PHE A 23 12.50 9.15 13.34
CA PHE A 23 11.78 9.85 14.41
C PHE A 23 12.64 10.79 15.27
N ASP A 24 13.93 10.95 14.94
CA ASP A 24 14.85 11.86 15.63
C ASP A 24 14.78 13.30 15.07
N PHE A 25 14.01 13.52 14.00
CA PHE A 25 13.92 14.81 13.29
C PHE A 25 12.81 15.76 13.78
N GLY A 26 12.14 15.42 14.90
CA GLY A 26 11.19 16.31 15.56
C GLY A 26 9.73 15.85 15.58
N ILE A 27 9.41 14.75 14.90
CA ILE A 27 8.10 14.08 15.01
C ILE A 27 8.36 12.71 15.63
N SER A 28 7.85 12.47 16.84
CA SER A 28 8.12 11.22 17.58
C SER A 28 7.25 10.06 17.10
N THR A 29 7.61 8.84 17.50
CA THR A 29 6.84 7.61 17.21
C THR A 29 5.43 7.61 17.81
N THR A 30 5.19 8.41 18.84
CA THR A 30 3.89 8.49 19.55
C THR A 30 3.14 9.79 19.27
N ALA A 31 3.68 10.64 18.37
CA ALA A 31 3.02 11.85 17.96
C ALA A 31 1.68 11.56 17.29
N THR A 32 0.70 12.45 17.51
CA THR A 32 -0.62 12.36 16.89
C THR A 32 -0.49 12.37 15.36
N GLU A 33 0.44 13.15 14.83
CA GLU A 33 0.81 13.22 13.42
C GLU A 33 1.25 11.86 12.89
N THR A 34 2.16 11.18 13.58
CA THR A 34 2.64 9.85 13.20
C THR A 34 1.48 8.85 13.14
N THR A 35 0.59 8.86 14.13
CA THR A 35 -0.58 7.98 14.16
C THR A 35 -1.51 8.26 12.98
N ASN A 36 -1.75 9.53 12.67
CA ASN A 36 -2.56 9.95 11.53
C ASN A 36 -1.93 9.54 10.19
N PHE A 37 -0.62 9.68 10.05
CA PHE A 37 0.10 9.30 8.83
C PHE A 37 0.03 7.79 8.58
N LEU A 38 0.18 6.95 9.62
CA LEU A 38 0.04 5.49 9.49
C LEU A 38 -1.37 5.08 9.03
N LEU A 39 -2.40 5.74 9.56
CA LEU A 39 -3.79 5.52 9.13
C LEU A 39 -4.01 5.98 7.68
N GLN A 40 -3.46 7.13 7.29
CA GLN A 40 -3.56 7.64 5.92
C GLN A 40 -2.85 6.73 4.91
N THR A 41 -1.67 6.22 5.25
CA THR A 41 -0.94 5.22 4.44
C THR A 41 -1.81 4.00 4.17
N THR A 42 -2.45 3.46 5.19
CA THR A 42 -3.34 2.30 5.07
C THR A 42 -4.53 2.59 4.16
N ASN A 43 -5.20 3.73 4.37
CA ASN A 43 -6.33 4.14 3.56
C ASN A 43 -5.95 4.37 2.10
N ASP A 44 -4.77 4.93 1.84
CA ASP A 44 -4.31 5.19 0.47
C ASP A 44 -3.95 3.92 -0.29
N ILE A 45 -3.32 2.94 0.36
CA ILE A 45 -3.05 1.62 -0.23
C ILE A 45 -4.37 0.92 -0.56
N LEU A 46 -5.31 0.87 0.39
CA LEU A 46 -6.63 0.25 0.17
C LEU A 46 -7.42 0.97 -0.92
N ARG A 47 -7.31 2.30 -1.01
CA ARG A 47 -7.91 3.10 -2.09
C ARG A 47 -7.30 2.75 -3.44
N GLN A 48 -5.97 2.64 -3.53
CA GLN A 48 -5.30 2.29 -4.78
C GLN A 48 -5.63 0.85 -5.21
N LEU A 49 -5.67 -0.10 -4.27
CA LEU A 49 -6.12 -1.47 -4.53
C LEU A 49 -7.55 -1.52 -5.05
N ARG A 50 -8.46 -0.72 -4.49
CA ARG A 50 -9.85 -0.66 -4.93
C ARG A 50 -9.99 -0.13 -6.37
N VAL A 51 -9.13 0.80 -6.77
CA VAL A 51 -9.16 1.41 -8.10
C VAL A 51 -8.49 0.51 -9.14
N GLU A 52 -7.26 0.07 -8.86
CA GLU A 52 -6.44 -0.65 -9.84
C GLU A 52 -6.76 -2.15 -9.82
N TRP A 53 -6.70 -2.80 -8.66
CA TRP A 53 -6.85 -4.25 -8.57
C TRP A 53 -8.31 -4.71 -8.58
N TRP A 54 -9.14 -4.19 -7.66
CA TRP A 54 -10.52 -4.69 -7.46
C TRP A 54 -11.39 -4.55 -8.71
N SER A 55 -11.24 -3.44 -9.44
CA SER A 55 -11.98 -3.18 -10.68
C SER A 55 -11.75 -4.28 -11.72
N VAL A 56 -10.52 -4.77 -11.83
CA VAL A 56 -10.17 -5.87 -12.74
C VAL A 56 -10.57 -7.22 -12.13
N TYR A 57 -10.33 -7.44 -10.84
CA TYR A 57 -10.72 -8.68 -10.16
C TYR A 57 -12.20 -8.99 -10.31
N LYS A 58 -13.08 -8.03 -10.00
CA LYS A 58 -14.53 -8.23 -10.07
C LYS A 58 -15.01 -8.59 -11.47
N GLN A 59 -14.43 -8.02 -12.52
CA GLN A 59 -14.79 -8.33 -13.90
C GLN A 59 -14.36 -9.74 -14.33
N ASN A 60 -13.30 -10.29 -13.74
CA ASN A 60 -12.83 -11.65 -14.04
C ASN A 60 -13.58 -12.72 -13.24
N VAL A 61 -14.03 -12.39 -12.02
CA VAL A 61 -14.68 -13.35 -11.11
C VAL A 61 -16.20 -13.37 -11.27
N TYR A 62 -16.86 -12.22 -11.38
CA TYR A 62 -18.31 -12.14 -11.49
C TYR A 62 -18.75 -12.12 -12.95
N THR A 63 -19.51 -13.14 -13.36
CA THR A 63 -20.15 -13.21 -14.68
C THR A 63 -21.58 -12.64 -14.68
N ASP A 64 -22.21 -12.55 -13.51
CA ASP A 64 -23.53 -11.95 -13.34
C ASP A 64 -23.44 -10.42 -13.22
N ILE A 65 -24.02 -9.71 -14.19
CA ILE A 65 -24.05 -8.25 -14.29
C ILE A 65 -24.72 -7.60 -13.06
N THR A 66 -25.71 -8.25 -12.47
CA THR A 66 -26.44 -7.68 -11.31
C THR A 66 -25.55 -7.63 -10.08
N VAL A 67 -24.64 -8.59 -9.91
CA VAL A 67 -23.67 -8.66 -8.82
C VAL A 67 -22.45 -7.79 -9.11
N LEU A 68 -21.99 -7.75 -10.37
CA LEU A 68 -20.80 -7.01 -10.80
C LEU A 68 -20.84 -5.51 -10.43
N ASN A 69 -22.03 -4.90 -10.52
CA ASN A 69 -22.22 -3.47 -10.23
C ASN A 69 -22.37 -3.16 -8.73
N THR A 70 -22.61 -4.17 -7.89
CA THR A 70 -22.82 -4.00 -6.44
C THR A 70 -21.68 -4.56 -5.60
N ALA A 71 -20.78 -5.36 -6.19
CA ALA A 71 -19.67 -5.97 -5.48
C ALA A 71 -18.57 -4.95 -5.13
N GLU A 72 -18.36 -4.74 -3.84
CA GLU A 72 -17.32 -3.88 -3.27
C GLU A 72 -16.21 -4.71 -2.61
N MET A 73 -15.00 -4.15 -2.58
CA MET A 73 -13.85 -4.79 -1.95
C MET A 73 -14.04 -4.81 -0.43
N ASP A 74 -13.89 -5.98 0.19
CA ASP A 74 -13.85 -6.10 1.64
C ASP A 74 -12.40 -5.96 2.12
N ASN A 75 -12.12 -4.86 2.81
CA ASN A 75 -10.77 -4.59 3.32
C ASN A 75 -10.28 -5.65 4.33
N THR A 76 -11.19 -6.37 4.98
CA THR A 76 -10.83 -7.42 5.97
C THR A 76 -10.39 -8.72 5.33
N LYS A 77 -10.53 -8.84 4.01
CA LYS A 77 -10.11 -10.03 3.25
C LYS A 77 -8.76 -9.84 2.56
N VAL A 78 -8.18 -8.65 2.64
CA VAL A 78 -6.86 -8.34 2.07
C VAL A 78 -5.79 -8.71 3.08
N ASN A 79 -4.76 -9.45 2.66
CA ASN A 79 -3.57 -9.61 3.48
C ASN A 79 -2.74 -8.31 3.45
N LEU A 80 -2.78 -7.53 4.52
CA LEU A 80 -2.06 -6.26 4.60
C LEU A 80 -0.54 -6.44 4.71
N ASP A 81 -0.07 -7.61 5.17
CA ASP A 81 1.37 -7.88 5.33
C ASP A 81 2.12 -7.85 3.99
N GLN A 82 1.43 -8.18 2.88
CA GLN A 82 2.01 -8.09 1.52
C GLN A 82 2.43 -6.65 1.18
N PHE A 83 1.81 -5.65 1.82
CA PHE A 83 2.03 -4.24 1.57
C PHE A 83 2.97 -3.59 2.57
N GLU A 84 3.61 -4.31 3.51
CA GLU A 84 4.49 -3.70 4.54
C GLU A 84 5.54 -2.78 3.90
N ARG A 85 6.26 -3.27 2.88
CA ARG A 85 7.30 -2.49 2.19
C ARG A 85 6.73 -1.28 1.46
N ALA A 86 5.66 -1.47 0.69
CA ALA A 86 4.99 -0.39 -0.02
C ALA A 86 4.43 0.66 0.96
N GLY A 87 3.90 0.22 2.09
CA GLY A 87 3.43 1.05 3.20
C GLY A 87 4.53 1.94 3.76
N VAL A 88 5.71 1.40 4.04
CA VAL A 88 6.84 2.20 4.54
C VAL A 88 7.25 3.26 3.52
N TYR A 89 7.34 2.91 2.24
CA TYR A 89 7.70 3.85 1.19
C TYR A 89 6.67 4.97 1.02
N LEU A 90 5.38 4.63 1.04
CA LEU A 90 4.30 5.62 0.95
C LEU A 90 4.28 6.54 2.19
N PHE A 91 4.45 5.97 3.39
CA PHE A 91 4.52 6.74 4.63
C PHE A 91 5.64 7.77 4.60
N LEU A 92 6.86 7.32 4.28
CA LEU A 92 8.03 8.20 4.21
C LEU A 92 7.87 9.23 3.09
N GLY A 93 7.53 8.78 1.89
CA GLY A 93 7.49 9.59 0.68
C GLY A 93 6.37 10.63 0.64
N ARG A 94 5.17 10.28 1.11
CA ARG A 94 3.98 11.11 0.94
C ARG A 94 3.61 11.94 2.16
N PHE A 95 3.89 11.45 3.36
CA PHE A 95 3.41 12.05 4.60
C PHE A 95 4.52 12.56 5.50
N TYR A 96 5.45 11.67 5.88
CA TYR A 96 6.41 11.96 6.93
C TYR A 96 7.49 12.96 6.50
N LEU A 97 8.20 12.68 5.41
CA LEU A 97 9.29 13.54 4.96
C LEU A 97 8.78 14.92 4.51
N PRO A 98 7.69 15.06 3.75
CA PRO A 98 7.12 16.37 3.42
C PRO A 98 6.70 17.21 4.64
N ALA A 99 6.36 16.58 5.77
CA ALA A 99 6.07 17.32 7.01
C ALA A 99 7.33 17.93 7.65
N LEU A 100 8.51 17.37 7.36
CA LEU A 100 9.81 17.85 7.86
C LEU A 100 10.50 18.83 6.91
N THR A 101 10.12 18.84 5.62
CA THR A 101 10.74 19.69 4.60
C THR A 101 10.45 21.16 4.82
N LYS A 102 11.46 22.01 4.60
CA LYS A 102 11.29 23.47 4.61
C LYS A 102 11.00 24.08 3.23
N PHE A 103 10.85 23.25 2.19
CA PHE A 103 10.56 23.63 0.80
C PHE A 103 11.43 24.79 0.30
N ARG A 104 12.67 24.47 -0.06
CA ARG A 104 13.65 25.44 -0.59
C ARG A 104 13.50 25.63 -2.10
N PRO A 105 14.07 26.72 -2.68
CA PRO A 105 14.16 26.86 -4.13
C PRO A 105 14.80 25.63 -4.77
N GLU A 106 14.35 25.26 -5.97
CA GLU A 106 14.67 23.98 -6.61
C GLU A 106 16.18 23.70 -6.80
N THR A 107 17.00 24.74 -6.82
CA THR A 107 18.48 24.64 -6.90
C THR A 107 19.13 24.13 -5.60
N GLU A 108 18.40 24.13 -4.48
CA GLU A 108 18.87 23.71 -3.15
C GLU A 108 17.85 22.79 -2.45
N LYS A 109 17.36 21.77 -3.16
CA LYS A 109 16.41 20.80 -2.57
C LYS A 109 16.90 20.27 -1.23
N ASP A 110 16.02 20.33 -0.25
CA ASP A 110 16.29 19.81 1.09
C ASP A 110 16.54 18.29 1.03
N ARG A 111 17.28 17.75 2.01
CA ARG A 111 17.52 16.30 2.11
C ARG A 111 16.20 15.52 2.15
N PHE A 112 15.20 16.04 2.87
CA PHE A 112 13.91 15.39 3.04
C PHE A 112 13.10 15.39 1.74
N GLU A 113 13.23 16.42 0.89
CA GLU A 113 12.60 16.46 -0.44
C GLU A 113 13.19 15.37 -1.35
N ARG A 114 14.53 15.25 -1.38
CA ARG A 114 15.20 14.19 -2.16
C ARG A 114 14.85 12.79 -1.68
N MET A 115 14.79 12.60 -0.36
CA MET A 115 14.36 11.33 0.23
C MET A 115 12.90 11.02 -0.12
N ALA A 116 12.02 12.01 -0.07
CA ALA A 116 10.60 11.83 -0.41
C ALA A 116 10.42 11.39 -1.87
N GLU A 117 11.13 12.02 -2.81
CA GLU A 117 11.15 11.64 -4.22
C GLU A 117 11.63 10.19 -4.43
N TYR A 118 12.70 9.80 -3.74
CA TYR A 118 13.21 8.42 -3.78
C TYR A 118 12.15 7.41 -3.30
N TYR A 119 11.59 7.61 -2.12
CA TYR A 119 10.60 6.67 -1.57
C TYR A 119 9.32 6.62 -2.39
N MET A 120 8.86 7.73 -2.96
CA MET A 120 7.70 7.71 -3.86
C MET A 120 7.99 6.96 -5.17
N SER A 121 9.22 7.05 -5.70
CA SER A 121 9.62 6.26 -6.86
C SER A 121 9.64 4.76 -6.54
N GLU A 122 10.21 4.38 -5.39
CA GLU A 122 10.25 2.98 -4.95
C GLU A 122 8.85 2.44 -4.60
N TYR A 123 7.96 3.27 -4.02
CA TYR A 123 6.56 2.91 -3.80
C TYR A 123 5.86 2.50 -5.09
N ASN A 124 5.99 3.31 -6.15
CA ASN A 124 5.33 3.03 -7.42
C ASN A 124 5.84 1.73 -8.07
N LYS A 125 7.14 1.42 -7.91
CA LYS A 125 7.72 0.17 -8.40
C LYS A 125 7.22 -1.02 -7.59
N GLU A 126 7.25 -0.92 -6.26
CA GLU A 126 6.84 -2.01 -5.38
C GLU A 126 5.34 -2.31 -5.53
N PHE A 127 4.50 -1.28 -5.55
CA PHE A 127 3.05 -1.46 -5.72
C PHE A 127 2.73 -2.15 -7.05
N ARG A 128 3.39 -1.74 -8.14
CA ARG A 128 3.25 -2.41 -9.44
C ARG A 128 3.75 -3.85 -9.40
N SER A 129 4.86 -4.13 -8.73
CA SER A 129 5.37 -5.49 -8.54
C SER A 129 4.37 -6.36 -7.76
N ILE A 130 3.69 -5.81 -6.75
CA ILE A 130 2.65 -6.53 -6.01
C ILE A 130 1.45 -6.85 -6.91
N LEU A 131 1.01 -5.90 -7.75
CA LEU A 131 -0.05 -6.16 -8.72
C LEU A 131 0.33 -7.24 -9.73
N GLU A 132 1.60 -7.29 -10.14
CA GLU A 132 2.16 -8.27 -11.08
C GLU A 132 2.38 -9.66 -10.47
N ASP A 133 2.63 -9.75 -9.16
CA ASP A 133 2.71 -11.02 -8.43
C ASP A 133 1.31 -11.57 -8.09
N GLY A 134 0.34 -10.67 -7.90
CA GLY A 134 -1.03 -11.01 -7.52
C GLY A 134 -1.31 -10.57 -6.07
N VAL A 135 -2.46 -9.92 -5.88
CA VAL A 135 -2.89 -9.46 -4.55
C VAL A 135 -3.47 -10.63 -3.78
N GLU A 136 -3.03 -10.78 -2.55
CA GLU A 136 -3.49 -11.80 -1.61
C GLU A 136 -4.86 -11.42 -1.01
N TYR A 137 -5.93 -11.98 -1.59
CA TYR A 137 -7.33 -11.75 -1.18
C TYR A 137 -8.07 -13.07 -0.88
N ASP A 138 -8.59 -13.20 0.34
CA ASP A 138 -9.36 -14.37 0.80
C ASP A 138 -10.81 -14.29 0.29
N ALA A 139 -11.08 -14.83 -0.90
CA ALA A 139 -12.40 -14.71 -1.52
C ALA A 139 -13.45 -15.54 -0.77
N THR A 140 -13.06 -16.71 -0.27
CA THR A 140 -13.92 -17.67 0.45
C THR A 140 -14.18 -17.28 1.91
N ALA A 141 -13.42 -16.33 2.45
CA ALA A 141 -13.46 -15.94 3.87
C ALA A 141 -13.13 -17.11 4.83
N ASP A 142 -12.31 -18.05 4.39
CA ASP A 142 -11.93 -19.23 5.19
C ASP A 142 -10.63 -19.02 5.99
N GLY A 143 -10.01 -17.85 5.86
CA GLY A 143 -8.77 -17.47 6.53
C GLY A 143 -7.51 -18.05 5.89
N THR A 144 -7.62 -18.68 4.70
CA THR A 144 -6.50 -19.28 3.97
C THR A 144 -6.52 -18.86 2.50
N ILE A 145 -5.50 -18.11 2.08
CA ILE A 145 -5.36 -17.75 0.65
C ILE A 145 -4.85 -18.95 -0.15
N GLN A 146 -5.66 -19.44 -1.07
CA GLN A 146 -5.29 -20.47 -2.04
C GLN A 146 -4.47 -19.89 -3.20
N VAL A 147 -3.66 -20.72 -3.85
CA VAL A 147 -2.86 -20.30 -5.02
C VAL A 147 -3.75 -19.79 -6.17
N SER A 148 -4.94 -20.35 -6.32
CA SER A 148 -5.94 -19.90 -7.31
C SER A 148 -6.53 -18.52 -7.00
N GLU A 149 -6.40 -18.03 -5.77
CA GLU A 149 -6.86 -16.69 -5.37
C GLU A 149 -5.76 -15.63 -5.56
N ARG A 150 -4.52 -16.08 -5.80
CA ARG A 150 -3.33 -15.24 -6.03
C ARG A 150 -3.03 -15.01 -7.52
N GLU A 151 -4.02 -15.14 -8.39
CA GLU A 151 -3.73 -15.02 -9.82
C GLU A 151 -3.29 -13.58 -10.18
N PRO A 152 -2.15 -13.43 -10.87
CA PRO A 152 -1.68 -12.11 -11.30
C PRO A 152 -2.59 -11.58 -12.41
N LEU A 153 -3.56 -10.76 -12.00
CA LEU A 153 -4.53 -10.16 -12.90
C LEU A 153 -3.95 -9.01 -13.73
N HIS A 154 -2.84 -8.43 -13.26
CA HIS A 154 -2.15 -7.29 -13.87
C HIS A 154 -0.78 -7.76 -14.33
N GLY A 155 -0.58 -7.96 -15.64
CA GLY A 155 0.75 -8.31 -16.14
C GLY A 155 0.75 -8.69 -17.61
N TYR A 156 1.87 -8.42 -18.29
CA TYR A 156 2.11 -8.79 -19.70
C TYR A 156 2.08 -10.31 -19.96
N ARG A 157 1.97 -11.13 -18.91
CA ARG A 157 1.93 -12.59 -18.97
C ARG A 157 0.53 -13.15 -19.26
N ARG A 158 -0.51 -12.32 -19.27
CA ARG A 158 -1.82 -12.75 -19.75
C ARG A 158 -1.86 -12.65 -21.28
N LEU A 159 -2.12 -13.78 -21.93
CA LEU A 159 -2.62 -13.78 -23.31
C LEU A 159 -3.99 -13.10 -23.28
N THR A 160 -4.07 -11.85 -23.73
CA THR A 160 -5.34 -11.21 -24.05
C THR A 160 -5.98 -12.01 -25.18
N ARG A 161 -7.07 -12.71 -24.84
CA ARG A 161 -7.86 -13.48 -25.80
C ARG A 161 -8.70 -12.55 -26.67
#